data_AF-A0AAW5QTV8-F1
#
_entry.id   AF-A0AAW5QTV8-F1
#
_cell.length_a   1.000
_cell.length_b   1.000
_cell.length_c   1.000
_cell.angle_alpha   90.00
_cell.angle_beta   90.00
_cell.angle_gamma   90.00
#
_symmetry.space_group_name_H-M   'P 1'
#
loop_
_entity.id
_entity.type
_entity.pdbx_description
1 polymer ?
#
loop_
_entity_poly.entity_id
_entity_poly.type
_entity_poly.pdbx_seq_one_letter_code
_entity_poly.pdbx_strand_id
1 'polypeptide(L)'
;MTKKKYSDEFKADAVRLYESRPEVSYSSLAADLGVARGSLKTWVHLARKKAAMARSAPEKSVDASETPEEQCARMQAEIEQIRARNQALVAENDKLSEERDILRKATKYFGGRDELVIRFRFVDDHRDTHEVKRMCTVLGIHRSSYYKWRAGKAARRARQQADAALVDRIRAHHQEWDHTLGYRRMTAELADDDAVPGTVNHKRVARLMRQNNIVGVHLRKPKNTTIKDPGAQVFEDLVNRDFTADEPGRVFVGDITYLPHSSTGEFLYLATVIDVCSKRLVGWSIADHMRTELVENALDNAAAARGSLEGAIFHSDHGRQFTSSDYQATCRRHGVRQSMGRIGSSADNAMAESFNASLKRETLQGAKRWIDEAQCRTEVFRWITRYNTRRRHSSLRNRSPLDFEVDHGSTLDQAA
;
A
#
# COMPACT_ATOMS: atom_id res chain seq x y z
N MET A 1 -3.71 32.26 54.00
CA MET A 1 -4.66 31.12 53.97
C MET A 1 -5.91 31.54 53.20
N THR A 2 -6.13 30.91 52.06
CA THR A 2 -7.27 31.17 51.16
C THR A 2 -8.59 30.85 51.87
N LYS A 3 -9.49 31.83 51.96
CA LYS A 3 -10.83 31.68 52.56
C LYS A 3 -11.62 30.67 51.71
N LYS A 4 -11.81 29.43 52.19
CA LYS A 4 -12.69 28.45 51.53
C LYS A 4 -14.08 29.07 51.40
N LYS A 5 -14.56 29.25 50.17
CA LYS A 5 -15.93 29.70 49.89
C LYS A 5 -16.84 28.47 49.88
N TYR A 6 -17.81 28.44 50.78
CA TYR A 6 -18.84 27.40 50.85
C TYR A 6 -20.12 27.92 50.15
N SER A 7 -20.81 27.05 49.41
CA SER A 7 -22.11 27.39 48.80
C SER A 7 -23.17 27.62 49.88
N ASP A 8 -24.23 28.36 49.55
CA ASP A 8 -25.28 28.67 50.51
C ASP A 8 -26.15 27.45 50.84
N GLU A 9 -26.30 26.53 49.90
CA GLU A 9 -26.94 25.21 50.10
C GLU A 9 -26.19 24.39 51.14
N PHE A 10 -24.85 24.27 51.01
CA PHE A 10 -24.02 23.54 51.97
C PHE A 10 -24.09 24.15 53.38
N LYS A 11 -24.11 25.48 53.50
CA LYS A 11 -24.27 26.16 54.80
C LYS A 11 -25.64 25.86 55.42
N ALA A 12 -26.70 25.82 54.63
CA ALA A 12 -28.05 25.54 55.10
C ALA A 12 -28.17 24.09 55.62
N ASP A 13 -27.60 23.12 54.91
CA ASP A 13 -27.60 21.72 55.32
C ASP A 13 -26.73 21.48 56.56
N ALA A 14 -25.58 22.15 56.65
CA ALA A 14 -24.72 22.09 57.84
C ALA A 14 -25.42 22.63 59.10
N VAL A 15 -26.21 23.71 58.97
CA VAL A 15 -27.04 24.24 60.06
C VAL A 15 -28.15 23.27 60.44
N ARG A 16 -28.88 22.72 59.44
CA ARG A 16 -29.96 21.76 59.67
C ARG A 16 -29.46 20.51 60.39
N LEU A 17 -28.29 20.01 60.00
CA LEU A 17 -27.64 18.87 60.64
C LEU A 17 -27.30 19.16 62.09
N TYR A 18 -26.77 20.35 62.41
CA TYR A 18 -26.50 20.76 63.79
C TYR A 18 -27.79 20.87 64.63
N GLU A 19 -28.86 21.45 64.08
CA GLU A 19 -30.12 21.63 64.81
C GLU A 19 -30.87 20.30 65.05
N SER A 20 -30.67 19.31 64.18
CA SER A 20 -31.22 17.95 64.36
C SER A 20 -30.53 17.11 65.44
N ARG A 21 -29.37 17.55 65.94
CA ARG A 21 -28.49 16.79 66.87
C ARG A 21 -27.98 17.68 68.02
N PRO A 22 -28.84 18.07 68.98
CA PRO A 22 -28.48 18.99 70.07
C PRO A 22 -27.36 18.49 71.00
N GLU A 23 -27.11 17.18 71.01
CA GLU A 23 -26.05 16.51 71.77
C GLU A 23 -24.64 16.67 71.17
N VAL A 24 -24.52 17.10 69.91
CA VAL A 24 -23.23 17.22 69.21
C VAL A 24 -22.61 18.61 69.42
N SER A 25 -21.34 18.66 69.82
CA SER A 25 -20.64 19.93 69.98
C SER A 25 -20.26 20.55 68.62
N TYR A 26 -20.21 21.89 68.56
CA TYR A 26 -19.72 22.61 67.37
C TYR A 26 -18.33 22.17 66.91
N SER A 27 -17.47 21.71 67.83
CA SER A 27 -16.13 21.25 67.51
C SER A 27 -16.16 19.91 66.76
N SER A 28 -16.99 18.96 67.23
CA SER A 28 -17.13 17.65 66.60
C SER A 28 -17.71 17.78 65.20
N LEU A 29 -18.83 18.49 65.07
CA LEU A 29 -19.51 18.60 63.77
C LEU A 29 -18.70 19.41 62.75
N ALA A 30 -17.93 20.41 63.21
CA ALA A 30 -17.07 21.17 62.31
C ALA A 30 -15.90 20.32 61.77
N ALA A 31 -15.36 19.41 62.58
CA ALA A 31 -14.34 18.46 62.15
C ALA A 31 -14.90 17.49 61.11
N ASP A 32 -16.09 16.93 61.35
CA ASP A 32 -16.76 15.99 60.44
C ASP A 32 -17.07 16.63 59.08
N LEU A 33 -17.46 17.91 59.07
CA LEU A 33 -17.77 18.67 57.85
C LEU A 33 -16.51 19.29 57.21
N GLY A 34 -15.33 19.17 57.81
CA GLY A 34 -14.09 19.79 57.32
C GLY A 34 -14.14 21.32 57.25
N VAL A 35 -14.90 21.95 58.16
CA VAL A 35 -15.09 23.41 58.25
C VAL A 35 -14.46 23.97 59.53
N ALA A 36 -14.10 25.25 59.51
CA ALA A 36 -13.64 25.90 60.73
C ALA A 36 -14.81 26.05 61.72
N ARG A 37 -14.61 25.65 62.99
CA ARG A 37 -15.61 25.78 64.08
C ARG A 37 -16.27 27.15 64.13
N GLY A 38 -15.50 28.22 63.97
CA GLY A 38 -16.01 29.60 63.97
C GLY A 38 -16.99 29.89 62.82
N SER A 39 -16.80 29.25 61.66
CA SER A 39 -17.70 29.41 60.51
C SER A 39 -19.04 28.73 60.77
N LEU A 40 -19.04 27.49 61.27
CA LEU A 40 -20.27 26.77 61.62
C LEU A 40 -21.07 27.50 62.72
N LYS A 41 -20.39 28.01 63.75
CA LYS A 41 -21.03 28.81 64.82
C LYS A 41 -21.68 30.08 64.26
N THR A 42 -21.02 30.73 63.30
CA THR A 42 -21.55 31.94 62.64
C THR A 42 -22.78 31.61 61.80
N TRP A 43 -22.77 30.50 61.06
CA TRP A 43 -23.91 30.08 60.24
C TRP A 43 -25.14 29.74 61.08
N VAL A 44 -24.96 28.98 62.16
CA VAL A 44 -26.07 28.64 63.08
C VAL A 44 -26.60 29.90 63.77
N HIS A 45 -25.73 30.82 64.19
CA HIS A 45 -26.16 32.09 64.79
C HIS A 45 -26.94 32.95 63.80
N LEU A 46 -26.48 33.07 62.55
CA LEU A 46 -27.19 33.81 61.50
C LEU A 46 -28.53 33.15 61.16
N ALA A 47 -28.60 31.83 61.10
CA ALA A 47 -29.84 31.10 60.86
C ALA A 47 -30.84 31.28 62.00
N ARG A 48 -30.41 31.18 63.26
CA ARG A 48 -31.25 31.46 64.44
C ARG A 48 -31.69 32.91 64.50
N LYS A 49 -30.82 33.86 64.16
CA LYS A 49 -31.16 35.29 64.05
C LYS A 49 -32.17 35.54 62.92
N LYS A 50 -32.02 34.88 61.77
CA LYS A 50 -32.96 34.94 60.66
C LYS A 50 -34.31 34.33 61.03
N ALA A 51 -34.33 33.21 61.76
CA ALA A 51 -35.53 32.57 62.28
C ALA A 51 -36.19 33.35 63.43
N ALA A 52 -35.42 34.11 64.21
CA ALA A 52 -35.93 35.05 65.21
C ALA A 52 -36.53 36.29 64.56
N MET A 53 -35.87 36.85 63.54
CA MET A 53 -36.40 37.95 62.71
C MET A 53 -37.63 37.54 61.91
N ALA A 54 -37.75 36.27 61.50
CA ALA A 54 -38.96 35.73 60.88
C ALA A 54 -40.11 35.55 61.89
N ARG A 55 -39.82 35.38 63.20
CA ARG A 55 -40.81 35.27 64.28
C ARG A 55 -41.18 36.61 64.92
N SER A 56 -40.36 37.65 64.75
CA SER A 56 -40.58 39.01 65.26
C SER A 56 -40.75 40.04 64.15
N ALA A 57 -40.95 39.62 62.90
CA ALA A 57 -41.41 40.51 61.86
C ALA A 57 -42.88 40.85 62.18
N PRO A 58 -43.27 42.13 62.22
CA PRO A 58 -44.70 42.45 62.20
C PRO A 58 -45.27 41.80 60.95
N GLU A 59 -46.42 41.13 61.06
CA GLU A 59 -47.24 40.79 59.91
C GLU A 59 -47.46 42.08 59.12
N LYS A 60 -46.68 42.25 58.05
CA LYS A 60 -47.13 43.09 56.95
C LYS A 60 -48.33 42.35 56.39
N SER A 61 -49.51 42.83 56.74
CA SER A 61 -50.69 42.71 55.90
C SER A 61 -50.24 42.92 54.46
N VAL A 62 -50.26 41.84 53.68
CA VAL A 62 -50.36 41.94 52.24
C VAL A 62 -51.78 42.38 51.98
N ASP A 63 -52.04 43.67 52.17
CA ASP A 63 -53.19 44.31 51.57
C ASP A 63 -52.78 44.73 50.15
N ALA A 64 -52.75 43.71 49.30
CA ALA A 64 -53.28 43.82 47.97
C ALA A 64 -54.09 42.54 47.84
N SER A 65 -55.40 42.63 48.10
CA SER A 65 -56.33 41.62 47.62
C SER A 65 -56.15 41.57 46.11
N GLU A 66 -55.29 40.67 45.63
CA GLU A 66 -55.43 40.21 44.26
C GLU A 66 -56.86 39.72 44.18
N THR A 67 -57.66 40.39 43.37
CA THR A 67 -59.03 39.94 43.13
C THR A 67 -58.97 38.47 42.70
N PRO A 68 -60.02 37.65 42.93
CA PRO A 68 -60.08 36.31 42.36
C PRO A 68 -59.75 36.30 40.86
N GLU A 69 -60.03 37.41 40.17
CA GLU A 69 -59.65 37.67 38.77
C GLU A 69 -58.14 37.83 38.55
N GLU A 70 -57.43 38.58 39.39
CA GLU A 70 -55.95 38.73 39.33
C GLU A 70 -55.22 37.42 39.67
N GLN A 71 -55.71 36.65 40.65
CA GLN A 71 -55.19 35.30 40.93
C GLN A 71 -55.45 34.34 39.78
N CYS A 72 -56.65 34.40 39.18
CA CYS A 72 -57.01 33.58 38.03
C CYS A 72 -56.16 33.94 36.79
N ALA A 73 -55.93 35.24 36.55
CA ALA A 73 -55.07 35.72 35.46
C ALA A 73 -53.61 35.28 35.64
N ARG A 74 -53.06 35.33 36.86
CA ARG A 74 -51.71 34.82 37.14
C ARG A 74 -51.60 33.31 36.92
N MET A 75 -52.57 32.54 37.41
CA MET A 75 -52.61 31.09 37.20
C MET A 75 -52.80 30.72 35.72
N GLN A 76 -53.60 31.49 34.97
CA GLN A 76 -53.77 31.30 33.52
C GLN A 76 -52.46 31.58 32.76
N ALA A 77 -51.75 32.65 33.11
CA ALA A 77 -50.45 32.97 32.55
C ALA A 77 -49.39 31.88 32.88
N GLU A 78 -49.40 31.34 34.09
CA GLU A 78 -48.53 30.23 34.49
C GLU A 78 -48.87 28.93 33.73
N ILE A 79 -50.16 28.61 33.58
CA ILE A 79 -50.61 27.46 32.79
C ILE A 79 -50.18 27.60 31.32
N GLU A 80 -50.30 28.80 30.75
CA GLU A 80 -49.88 29.06 29.38
C GLU A 80 -48.35 28.95 29.22
N GLN A 81 -47.59 29.47 30.19
CA GLN A 81 -46.13 29.32 30.22
C GLN A 81 -45.70 27.85 30.35
N ILE A 82 -46.36 27.07 31.22
CA ILE A 82 -46.11 25.63 31.37
C ILE A 82 -46.48 24.88 30.09
N ARG A 83 -47.61 25.22 29.44
CA ARG A 83 -48.01 24.63 28.16
C ARG A 83 -46.99 24.92 27.06
N ALA A 84 -46.53 26.16 26.94
CA ALA A 84 -45.49 26.54 25.98
C ALA A 84 -44.17 25.81 26.24
N ARG A 85 -43.75 25.70 27.50
CA ARG A 85 -42.56 24.94 27.90
C ARG A 85 -42.71 23.45 27.58
N ASN A 86 -43.86 22.85 27.87
CA ASN A 86 -44.13 21.45 27.58
C ASN A 86 -44.14 21.20 26.06
N GLN A 87 -44.73 22.08 25.26
CA GLN A 87 -44.67 21.99 23.80
C GLN A 87 -43.22 22.05 23.28
N ALA A 88 -42.40 22.96 23.82
CA ALA A 88 -40.99 23.05 23.46
C ALA A 88 -40.21 21.78 23.85
N LEU A 89 -40.45 21.24 25.05
CA LEU A 89 -39.81 20.01 25.53
C LEU A 89 -40.25 18.77 24.75
N VAL A 90 -41.51 18.70 24.32
CA VAL A 90 -42.01 17.61 23.45
C VAL A 90 -41.32 17.68 22.09
N ALA A 91 -41.24 18.87 21.49
CA ALA A 91 -40.54 19.05 20.21
C ALA A 91 -39.04 18.72 20.31
N GLU A 92 -38.39 19.03 21.44
CA GLU A 92 -37.01 18.65 21.71
C GLU A 92 -36.84 17.14 21.88
N ASN A 93 -37.74 16.48 22.63
CA ASN A 93 -37.72 15.03 22.79
C ASN A 93 -37.95 14.29 21.47
N ASP A 94 -38.86 14.77 20.62
CA ASP A 94 -39.10 14.20 19.29
C ASP A 94 -37.84 14.31 18.42
N LYS A 95 -37.17 15.46 18.44
CA LYS A 95 -35.89 15.66 17.77
C LYS A 95 -34.81 14.70 18.28
N LEU A 96 -34.62 14.62 19.60
CA LEU A 96 -33.62 13.73 20.20
C LEU A 96 -33.92 12.25 19.94
N SER A 97 -35.21 11.88 19.91
CA SER A 97 -35.66 10.53 19.58
C SER A 97 -35.29 10.16 18.14
N GLU A 98 -35.50 11.07 17.19
CA GLU A 98 -35.11 10.89 15.79
C GLU A 98 -33.58 10.81 15.62
N GLU A 99 -32.82 11.70 16.27
CA GLU A 99 -31.35 11.67 16.23
C GLU A 99 -30.81 10.36 16.80
N ARG A 100 -31.39 9.88 17.90
CA ARG A 100 -31.05 8.57 18.49
C ARG A 100 -31.37 7.42 17.55
N ASP A 101 -32.48 7.46 16.83
CA ASP A 101 -32.84 6.43 15.85
C ASP A 101 -31.87 6.42 14.67
N ILE A 102 -31.52 7.60 14.13
CA ILE A 102 -30.51 7.75 13.08
C ILE A 102 -29.17 7.17 13.55
N LEU A 103 -28.70 7.56 14.74
CA LEU A 103 -27.44 7.05 15.29
C LEU A 103 -27.49 5.54 15.53
N ARG A 104 -28.59 5.00 16.04
CA ARG A 104 -28.75 3.56 16.26
C ARG A 104 -28.67 2.78 14.94
N LYS A 105 -29.33 3.26 13.88
CA LYS A 105 -29.26 2.67 12.53
C LYS A 105 -27.86 2.81 11.95
N ALA A 106 -27.24 3.97 12.14
CA ALA A 106 -25.88 4.28 11.68
C ALA A 106 -24.83 3.38 12.36
N THR A 107 -24.92 3.11 13.66
CA THR A 107 -24.01 2.23 14.39
C THR A 107 -24.00 0.81 13.83
N LYS A 108 -25.15 0.28 13.39
CA LYS A 108 -25.22 -1.01 12.70
C LYS A 108 -24.60 -0.96 11.29
N TYR A 109 -24.72 0.19 10.63
CA TYR A 109 -24.21 0.42 9.27
C TYR A 109 -22.68 0.63 9.23
N PHE A 110 -22.09 1.18 10.31
CA PHE A 110 -20.67 1.53 10.40
C PHE A 110 -19.82 0.52 11.20
N GLY A 111 -20.30 -0.72 11.39
CA GLY A 111 -19.77 -1.75 12.30
C GLY A 111 -18.31 -2.22 12.14
N GLY A 112 -17.44 -1.43 11.51
CA GLY A 112 -15.99 -1.61 11.50
C GLY A 112 -15.23 -0.59 10.64
N ARG A 113 -15.92 0.26 9.86
CA ARG A 113 -15.31 1.28 8.99
C ARG A 113 -16.21 2.51 8.91
N ASP A 114 -15.69 3.65 9.36
CA ASP A 114 -16.38 4.95 9.36
C ASP A 114 -15.81 5.88 8.27
N GLU A 115 -15.90 5.42 7.02
CA GLU A 115 -15.44 6.20 5.87
C GLU A 115 -16.52 7.15 5.36
N LEU A 116 -16.12 8.32 4.87
CA LEU A 116 -17.04 9.35 4.37
C LEU A 116 -18.01 8.83 3.28
N VAL A 117 -17.55 7.90 2.43
CA VAL A 117 -18.39 7.26 1.41
C VAL A 117 -19.48 6.38 2.03
N ILE A 118 -19.20 5.73 3.15
CA ILE A 118 -20.17 4.89 3.87
C ILE A 118 -21.23 5.77 4.52
N ARG A 119 -20.84 6.91 5.13
CA ARG A 119 -21.79 7.92 5.63
C ARG A 119 -22.70 8.45 4.51
N PHE A 120 -22.16 8.74 3.33
CA PHE A 120 -22.98 9.17 2.19
C PHE A 120 -23.95 8.08 1.70
N ARG A 121 -23.55 6.80 1.70
CA ARG A 121 -24.46 5.70 1.36
C ARG A 121 -25.57 5.57 2.39
N PHE A 122 -25.26 5.64 3.68
CA PHE A 122 -26.29 5.61 4.72
C PHE A 122 -27.34 6.71 4.51
N VAL A 123 -26.90 7.95 4.22
CA VAL A 123 -27.81 9.06 3.89
C VAL A 123 -28.62 8.77 2.64
N ASP A 124 -28.02 8.19 1.60
CA ASP A 124 -28.74 7.85 0.36
C ASP A 124 -29.80 6.76 0.58
N ASP A 125 -29.49 5.75 1.38
CA ASP A 125 -30.36 4.61 1.67
C ASP A 125 -31.55 4.98 2.57
N HIS A 126 -31.39 6.00 3.44
CA HIS A 126 -32.40 6.42 4.41
C HIS A 126 -33.07 7.77 4.10
N ARG A 127 -32.78 8.37 2.94
CA ARG A 127 -33.32 9.69 2.54
C ARG A 127 -34.84 9.75 2.43
N ASP A 128 -35.49 8.60 2.24
CA ASP A 128 -36.94 8.47 2.13
C ASP A 128 -37.60 8.29 3.51
N THR A 129 -36.80 8.03 4.56
CA THR A 129 -37.26 7.84 5.96
C THR A 129 -36.91 9.03 6.85
N HIS A 130 -35.78 9.68 6.63
CA HIS A 130 -35.29 10.82 7.43
C HIS A 130 -34.89 11.99 6.53
N GLU A 131 -35.00 13.22 7.04
CA GLU A 131 -34.56 14.40 6.29
C GLU A 131 -33.03 14.38 6.09
N VAL A 132 -32.57 14.57 4.84
CA VAL A 132 -31.14 14.63 4.50
C VAL A 132 -30.38 15.66 5.34
N LYS A 133 -30.98 16.84 5.59
CA LYS A 133 -30.36 17.87 6.43
C LYS A 133 -30.07 17.35 7.83
N ARG A 134 -31.05 16.69 8.45
CA ARG A 134 -30.93 16.14 9.81
C ARG A 134 -29.92 15.00 9.87
N MET A 135 -29.97 14.05 8.93
CA MET A 135 -28.97 12.98 8.87
C MET A 135 -27.53 13.53 8.67
N CYS A 136 -27.35 14.53 7.81
CA CYS A 136 -26.04 15.16 7.61
C CYS A 136 -25.52 15.83 8.88
N THR A 137 -26.38 16.54 9.62
CA THR A 137 -26.04 17.14 10.92
C THR A 137 -25.63 16.07 11.93
N VAL A 138 -26.45 15.03 12.10
CA VAL A 138 -26.20 13.93 13.06
C VAL A 138 -24.90 13.19 12.75
N LEU A 139 -24.60 12.99 11.46
CA LEU A 139 -23.39 12.29 11.00
C LEU A 139 -22.17 13.20 10.85
N GLY A 140 -22.29 14.50 11.14
CA GLY A 140 -21.19 15.47 11.03
C GLY A 140 -20.63 15.61 9.61
N ILE A 141 -21.47 15.54 8.58
CA ILE A 141 -21.07 15.67 7.17
C ILE A 141 -21.74 16.85 6.48
N HIS A 142 -21.06 17.47 5.51
CA HIS A 142 -21.61 18.60 4.78
C HIS A 142 -22.62 18.16 3.71
N ARG A 143 -23.81 18.78 3.68
CA ARG A 143 -24.90 18.45 2.74
C ARG A 143 -24.49 18.61 1.27
N SER A 144 -23.69 19.62 0.93
CA SER A 144 -23.21 19.80 -0.45
C SER A 144 -22.29 18.66 -0.90
N SER A 145 -21.51 18.09 0.02
CA SER A 145 -20.65 16.93 -0.26
C SER A 145 -21.46 15.68 -0.54
N TYR A 146 -22.58 15.46 0.17
CA TYR A 146 -23.52 14.37 -0.13
C TYR A 146 -24.12 14.52 -1.53
N TYR A 147 -24.64 15.70 -1.90
CA TYR A 147 -25.22 15.88 -3.23
C TYR A 147 -24.18 15.80 -4.35
N LYS A 148 -22.96 16.31 -4.14
CA LYS A 148 -21.84 16.13 -5.08
C LYS A 148 -21.48 14.66 -5.24
N TRP A 149 -21.45 13.91 -4.13
CA TRP A 149 -21.29 12.46 -4.18
C TRP A 149 -22.47 11.85 -4.96
N ARG A 150 -23.72 12.12 -4.63
CA ARG A 150 -24.88 11.52 -5.32
C ARG A 150 -24.89 11.81 -6.83
N ALA A 151 -24.64 13.05 -7.24
CA ALA A 151 -24.55 13.45 -8.65
C ALA A 151 -23.46 12.66 -9.41
N GLY A 152 -22.35 12.35 -8.74
CA GLY A 152 -21.27 11.53 -9.31
C GLY A 152 -21.54 10.02 -9.38
N LYS A 153 -22.74 9.51 -9.04
CA LYS A 153 -23.04 8.07 -8.97
C LYS A 153 -22.81 7.36 -10.32
N ALA A 154 -23.31 7.92 -11.41
CA ALA A 154 -23.14 7.35 -12.75
C ALA A 154 -21.64 7.28 -13.15
N ALA A 155 -20.91 8.39 -13.00
CA ALA A 155 -19.48 8.44 -13.31
C ALA A 155 -18.64 7.48 -12.45
N ARG A 156 -18.96 7.33 -11.16
CA ARG A 156 -18.30 6.34 -10.29
C ARG A 156 -18.57 4.91 -10.75
N ARG A 157 -19.81 4.59 -11.12
CA ARG A 157 -20.18 3.25 -11.63
C ARG A 157 -19.45 2.95 -12.94
N ALA A 158 -19.41 3.89 -13.88
CA ALA A 158 -18.66 3.74 -15.12
C ALA A 158 -17.16 3.50 -14.87
N ARG A 159 -16.55 4.24 -13.93
CA ARG A 159 -15.15 4.03 -13.55
C ARG A 159 -14.91 2.65 -12.93
N GLN A 160 -15.83 2.16 -12.09
CA GLN A 160 -15.73 0.82 -11.50
C GLN A 160 -15.83 -0.27 -12.57
N GLN A 161 -16.72 -0.11 -13.55
CA GLN A 161 -16.85 -1.03 -14.68
C GLN A 161 -15.58 -1.02 -15.54
N ALA A 162 -15.02 0.16 -15.84
CA ALA A 162 -13.76 0.28 -16.57
C ALA A 162 -12.56 -0.29 -15.80
N ASP A 163 -12.51 -0.13 -14.47
CA ASP A 163 -11.50 -0.76 -13.62
C ASP A 163 -11.65 -2.28 -13.60
N ALA A 164 -12.89 -2.81 -13.57
CA ALA A 164 -13.14 -4.26 -13.64
C ALA A 164 -12.71 -4.87 -14.98
N ALA A 165 -13.09 -4.26 -16.10
CA ALA A 165 -12.66 -4.70 -17.43
C ALA A 165 -11.13 -4.67 -17.58
N LEU A 166 -10.48 -3.62 -17.05
CA LEU A 166 -9.02 -3.53 -17.04
C LEU A 166 -8.38 -4.62 -16.17
N VAL A 167 -8.99 -4.99 -15.03
CA VAL A 167 -8.51 -6.11 -14.21
C VAL A 167 -8.58 -7.43 -14.97
N ASP A 168 -9.62 -7.65 -15.76
CA ASP A 168 -9.73 -8.88 -16.57
C ASP A 168 -8.63 -8.94 -17.65
N ARG A 169 -8.31 -7.80 -18.29
CA ARG A 169 -7.14 -7.71 -19.19
C ARG A 169 -5.82 -7.95 -18.46
N ILE A 170 -5.63 -7.36 -17.27
CA ILE A 170 -4.45 -7.61 -16.44
C ILE A 170 -4.31 -9.10 -16.11
N ARG A 171 -5.41 -9.80 -15.78
CA ARG A 171 -5.39 -11.25 -15.51
C ARG A 171 -5.01 -12.06 -16.74
N ALA A 172 -5.55 -11.72 -17.91
CA ALA A 172 -5.22 -12.40 -19.16
C ALA A 172 -3.71 -12.31 -19.47
N HIS A 173 -3.14 -11.09 -19.44
CA HIS A 173 -1.70 -10.89 -19.62
C HIS A 173 -0.87 -11.59 -18.53
N HIS A 174 -1.33 -11.54 -17.28
CA HIS A 174 -0.62 -12.18 -16.17
C HIS A 174 -0.58 -13.69 -16.37
N GLN A 175 -1.66 -14.32 -16.83
CA GLN A 175 -1.71 -15.75 -17.14
C GLN A 175 -0.86 -16.11 -18.36
N GLU A 176 -0.91 -15.33 -19.44
CA GLU A 176 -0.10 -15.57 -20.65
C GLU A 176 1.40 -15.61 -20.34
N TRP A 177 1.83 -14.77 -19.39
CA TRP A 177 3.20 -14.64 -18.93
C TRP A 177 3.51 -15.48 -17.68
N ASP A 178 2.77 -16.57 -17.46
CA ASP A 178 2.99 -17.53 -16.37
C ASP A 178 3.08 -16.86 -14.99
N HIS A 179 2.27 -15.83 -14.78
CA HIS A 179 2.18 -15.04 -13.55
C HIS A 179 3.44 -14.22 -13.19
N THR A 180 4.37 -14.01 -14.14
CA THR A 180 5.66 -13.35 -13.89
C THR A 180 5.60 -11.81 -13.92
N LEU A 181 4.58 -11.22 -14.57
CA LEU A 181 4.51 -9.78 -14.77
C LEU A 181 4.27 -8.99 -13.47
N GLY A 182 5.19 -8.06 -13.18
CA GLY A 182 4.96 -6.98 -12.23
C GLY A 182 4.32 -5.76 -12.90
N TYR A 183 3.80 -4.81 -12.10
CA TYR A 183 2.99 -3.70 -12.60
C TYR A 183 3.65 -2.84 -13.69
N ARG A 184 4.98 -2.68 -13.68
CA ARG A 184 5.70 -1.88 -14.69
C ARG A 184 5.63 -2.54 -16.07
N ARG A 185 5.98 -3.83 -16.16
CA ARG A 185 5.89 -4.59 -17.42
C ARG A 185 4.44 -4.78 -17.84
N MET A 186 3.55 -5.07 -16.89
CA MET A 186 2.10 -5.11 -17.14
C MET A 186 1.60 -3.81 -17.77
N THR A 187 2.07 -2.65 -17.31
CA THR A 187 1.68 -1.36 -17.91
C THR A 187 2.16 -1.23 -19.36
N ALA A 188 3.35 -1.74 -19.68
CA ALA A 188 3.86 -1.76 -21.04
C ALA A 188 3.09 -2.76 -21.94
N GLU A 189 2.75 -3.94 -21.43
CA GLU A 189 1.90 -4.88 -22.19
C GLU A 189 0.51 -4.32 -22.47
N LEU A 190 -0.10 -3.65 -21.48
CA LEU A 190 -1.41 -3.01 -21.64
C LEU A 190 -1.38 -1.79 -22.58
N ALA A 191 -0.21 -1.19 -22.82
CA ALA A 191 -0.09 -0.07 -23.74
C ALA A 191 -0.16 -0.51 -25.21
N ASP A 192 0.24 -1.75 -25.49
CA ASP A 192 0.22 -2.37 -26.82
C ASP A 192 -0.97 -3.34 -26.99
N ASP A 193 -1.90 -3.37 -26.03
CA ASP A 193 -3.12 -4.19 -26.07
C ASP A 193 -4.26 -3.38 -26.69
N ASP A 194 -4.64 -3.69 -27.94
CA ASP A 194 -5.73 -3.02 -28.67
C ASP A 194 -7.09 -3.11 -27.95
N ALA A 195 -7.27 -4.08 -27.05
CA ALA A 195 -8.48 -4.19 -26.23
C ALA A 195 -8.51 -3.19 -25.06
N VAL A 196 -7.42 -2.47 -24.81
CA VAL A 196 -7.29 -1.47 -23.75
C VAL A 196 -7.32 -0.07 -24.37
N PRO A 197 -8.34 0.76 -24.07
CA PRO A 197 -8.46 2.07 -24.68
C PRO A 197 -7.41 3.04 -24.12
N GLY A 198 -6.44 3.38 -24.96
CA GLY A 198 -5.41 4.38 -24.70
C GLY A 198 -4.44 4.01 -23.57
N THR A 199 -3.57 4.95 -23.21
CA THR A 199 -2.50 4.68 -22.25
C THR A 199 -3.02 4.64 -20.81
N VAL A 200 -2.71 3.55 -20.09
CA VAL A 200 -3.07 3.40 -18.69
C VAL A 200 -1.93 3.86 -17.79
N ASN A 201 -2.23 4.75 -16.84
CA ASN A 201 -1.24 5.18 -15.85
C ASN A 201 -0.78 4.00 -14.97
N HIS A 202 0.54 3.79 -14.85
CA HIS A 202 1.12 2.71 -14.04
C HIS A 202 0.65 2.68 -12.58
N LYS A 203 0.29 3.82 -11.97
CA LYS A 203 -0.27 3.87 -10.61
C LYS A 203 -1.67 3.25 -10.54
N ARG A 204 -2.47 3.37 -11.61
CA ARG A 204 -3.78 2.72 -11.73
C ARG A 204 -3.59 1.21 -11.83
N VAL A 205 -2.67 0.75 -12.69
CA VAL A 205 -2.32 -0.67 -12.82
C VAL A 205 -1.85 -1.24 -11.48
N ALA A 206 -0.89 -0.58 -10.81
CA ALA A 206 -0.38 -1.01 -9.51
C ALA A 206 -1.48 -1.08 -8.44
N ARG A 207 -2.40 -0.09 -8.38
CA ARG A 207 -3.54 -0.10 -7.47
C ARG A 207 -4.45 -1.30 -7.73
N LEU A 208 -4.81 -1.55 -8.99
CA LEU A 208 -5.72 -2.62 -9.38
C LEU A 208 -5.12 -4.01 -9.14
N MET A 209 -3.85 -4.21 -9.49
CA MET A 209 -3.12 -5.44 -9.18
C MET A 209 -3.11 -5.72 -7.68
N ARG A 210 -2.79 -4.70 -6.86
CA ARG A 210 -2.79 -4.84 -5.39
C ARG A 210 -4.17 -5.16 -4.82
N GLN A 211 -5.22 -4.50 -5.31
CA GLN A 211 -6.60 -4.73 -4.85
C GLN A 211 -7.13 -6.13 -5.21
N ASN A 212 -6.57 -6.75 -6.24
CA ASN A 212 -6.99 -8.05 -6.75
C ASN A 212 -5.98 -9.17 -6.47
N ASN A 213 -4.98 -8.93 -5.61
CA ASN A 213 -3.93 -9.88 -5.25
C ASN A 213 -3.16 -10.45 -6.46
N ILE A 214 -2.99 -9.66 -7.52
CA ILE A 214 -2.20 -10.02 -8.69
C ILE A 214 -0.77 -9.56 -8.43
N VAL A 215 0.13 -10.51 -8.24
CA VAL A 215 1.53 -10.25 -7.88
C VAL A 215 2.44 -10.92 -8.89
N GLY A 216 3.40 -10.17 -9.43
CA GLY A 216 4.45 -10.73 -10.28
C GLY A 216 5.50 -11.46 -9.43
N VAL A 217 6.13 -12.49 -9.99
CA VAL A 217 7.12 -13.31 -9.28
C VAL A 217 8.28 -12.45 -8.76
N HIS A 218 8.47 -12.47 -7.44
CA HIS A 218 9.64 -11.92 -6.77
C HIS A 218 10.18 -12.94 -5.76
N LEU A 219 11.47 -13.25 -5.82
CA LEU A 219 12.11 -14.09 -4.79
C LEU A 219 12.70 -13.19 -3.70
N ARG A 220 12.59 -13.61 -2.44
CA ARG A 220 13.35 -12.98 -1.35
C ARG A 220 14.84 -13.08 -1.68
N LYS A 221 15.58 -11.98 -1.55
CA LYS A 221 17.03 -11.99 -1.73
C LYS A 221 17.65 -13.00 -0.76
N PRO A 222 18.34 -14.06 -1.22
CA PRO A 222 19.28 -14.74 -0.34
C PRO A 222 20.40 -13.75 0.03
N LYS A 223 20.88 -13.80 1.27
CA LYS A 223 22.10 -13.09 1.67
C LYS A 223 23.25 -13.81 0.99
N ASN A 224 23.95 -13.16 0.07
CA ASN A 224 25.15 -13.73 -0.52
C ASN A 224 26.38 -13.30 0.28
N THR A 225 27.16 -14.30 0.68
CA THR A 225 28.47 -14.20 1.33
C THR A 225 29.47 -14.85 0.41
N THR A 226 30.10 -14.08 -0.46
CA THR A 226 31.27 -14.51 -1.22
C THR A 226 32.47 -13.71 -0.75
N ILE A 227 33.45 -14.41 -0.19
CA ILE A 227 34.73 -13.86 0.24
C ILE A 227 35.64 -13.86 -0.98
N LYS A 228 36.32 -12.72 -1.20
CA LYS A 228 37.23 -12.48 -2.34
C LYS A 228 38.49 -13.33 -2.20
N ASP A 229 38.96 -13.90 -3.31
CA ASP A 229 40.28 -14.53 -3.41
C ASP A 229 41.18 -13.69 -4.34
N PRO A 230 42.31 -13.15 -3.86
CA PRO A 230 43.22 -12.35 -4.68
C PRO A 230 44.20 -13.25 -5.46
N GLY A 231 43.90 -13.50 -6.74
CA GLY A 231 44.77 -14.23 -7.68
C GLY A 231 44.93 -13.53 -9.03
N ALA A 232 45.99 -13.89 -9.77
CA ALA A 232 46.43 -13.25 -11.00
C ALA A 232 45.44 -13.38 -12.18
N GLN A 233 45.24 -12.26 -12.88
CA GLN A 233 44.33 -12.10 -14.01
C GLN A 233 44.86 -12.79 -15.28
N VAL A 234 44.04 -13.62 -15.93
CA VAL A 234 44.44 -14.38 -17.14
C VAL A 234 44.29 -13.54 -18.41
N PHE A 235 43.28 -12.67 -18.48
CA PHE A 235 43.03 -11.73 -19.59
C PHE A 235 42.68 -10.35 -19.06
N GLU A 236 43.03 -9.30 -19.80
CA GLU A 236 42.69 -7.92 -19.43
C GLU A 236 41.17 -7.70 -19.34
N ASP A 237 40.77 -6.83 -18.41
CA ASP A 237 39.38 -6.41 -18.25
C ASP A 237 39.12 -5.24 -19.21
N LEU A 238 38.54 -5.55 -20.35
CA LEU A 238 38.18 -4.61 -21.41
C LEU A 238 36.80 -3.99 -21.19
N VAL A 239 35.99 -4.56 -20.28
CA VAL A 239 34.64 -4.08 -19.98
C VAL A 239 34.66 -3.14 -18.78
N ASN A 240 35.51 -3.38 -17.77
CA ASN A 240 35.65 -2.54 -16.58
C ASN A 240 34.30 -2.23 -15.90
N ARG A 241 33.38 -3.19 -15.91
CA ARG A 241 31.96 -3.09 -15.45
C ARG A 241 31.08 -2.12 -16.25
N ASP A 242 31.56 -1.62 -17.38
CA ASP A 242 30.75 -0.86 -18.31
C ASP A 242 29.96 -1.82 -19.21
N PHE A 243 28.74 -2.12 -18.78
CA PHE A 243 27.80 -2.98 -19.50
C PHE A 243 26.96 -2.20 -20.52
N THR A 244 27.61 -1.29 -21.25
CA THR A 244 27.05 -0.50 -22.35
C THR A 244 27.85 -0.71 -23.63
N ALA A 245 27.17 -0.58 -24.77
CA ALA A 245 27.77 -0.67 -26.10
C ALA A 245 26.87 0.11 -27.07
N ASP A 246 27.49 0.87 -27.98
CA ASP A 246 26.76 1.75 -28.90
C ASP A 246 26.03 0.97 -29.99
N GLU A 247 26.61 -0.16 -30.43
CA GLU A 247 26.07 -1.01 -31.50
C GLU A 247 25.95 -2.48 -31.04
N PRO A 248 24.93 -3.22 -31.51
CA PRO A 248 24.89 -4.67 -31.40
C PRO A 248 26.11 -5.32 -32.04
N GLY A 249 26.57 -6.43 -31.47
CA GLY A 249 27.68 -7.22 -32.00
C GLY A 249 29.08 -6.78 -31.55
N ARG A 250 29.21 -5.68 -30.80
CA ARG A 250 30.51 -5.16 -30.36
C ARG A 250 31.05 -5.82 -29.10
N VAL A 251 30.19 -5.99 -28.11
CA VAL A 251 30.55 -6.56 -26.81
C VAL A 251 29.52 -7.61 -26.41
N PHE A 252 30.00 -8.78 -26.05
CA PHE A 252 29.23 -9.89 -25.54
C PHE A 252 29.67 -10.21 -24.12
N VAL A 253 28.74 -10.68 -23.31
CA VAL A 253 28.99 -11.18 -21.96
C VAL A 253 28.48 -12.62 -21.86
N GLY A 254 29.26 -13.50 -21.25
CA GLY A 254 28.87 -14.89 -21.04
C GLY A 254 29.06 -15.38 -19.62
N ASP A 255 28.29 -16.41 -19.29
CA ASP A 255 28.32 -17.13 -18.01
C ASP A 255 27.80 -18.56 -18.18
N ILE A 256 28.16 -19.44 -17.25
CA ILE A 256 27.61 -20.78 -17.12
C ILE A 256 26.71 -20.83 -15.89
N THR A 257 25.48 -21.31 -16.04
CA THR A 257 24.57 -21.48 -14.91
C THR A 257 24.03 -22.90 -14.78
N TYR A 258 23.95 -23.37 -13.53
CA TYR A 258 23.44 -24.68 -13.15
C TYR A 258 21.91 -24.70 -13.20
N LEU A 259 21.34 -25.74 -13.78
CA LEU A 259 19.91 -25.94 -13.92
C LEU A 259 19.50 -27.24 -13.19
N PRO A 260 19.05 -27.15 -11.92
CA PRO A 260 18.72 -28.34 -11.14
C PRO A 260 17.44 -29.00 -11.62
N HIS A 261 17.48 -30.28 -11.99
CA HIS A 261 16.31 -30.99 -12.53
C HIS A 261 16.07 -32.37 -11.91
N SER A 262 16.81 -32.72 -10.85
CA SER A 262 16.67 -34.02 -10.18
C SER A 262 16.78 -33.88 -8.66
N SER A 263 16.13 -34.79 -7.93
CA SER A 263 16.27 -34.87 -6.46
C SER A 263 17.60 -35.47 -6.02
N THR A 264 18.29 -36.20 -6.91
CA THR A 264 19.60 -36.82 -6.64
C THR A 264 20.76 -35.85 -6.77
N GLY A 265 20.50 -34.59 -7.17
CA GLY A 265 21.52 -33.56 -7.33
C GLY A 265 22.12 -33.48 -8.73
N GLU A 266 21.44 -34.00 -9.75
CA GLU A 266 21.83 -33.82 -11.15
C GLU A 266 21.43 -32.44 -11.69
N PHE A 267 22.27 -31.90 -12.56
CA PHE A 267 22.12 -30.58 -13.16
C PHE A 267 22.35 -30.66 -14.67
N LEU A 268 21.58 -29.86 -15.41
CA LEU A 268 22.02 -29.36 -16.70
C LEU A 268 22.84 -28.09 -16.50
N TYR A 269 23.62 -27.75 -17.50
CA TYR A 269 24.45 -26.56 -17.55
C TYR A 269 24.06 -25.75 -18.77
N LEU A 270 23.79 -24.47 -18.57
CA LEU A 270 23.50 -23.51 -19.63
C LEU A 270 24.67 -22.54 -19.76
N ALA A 271 25.33 -22.53 -20.91
CA ALA A 271 26.25 -21.46 -21.29
C ALA A 271 25.51 -20.40 -22.12
N THR A 272 25.86 -19.13 -21.91
CA THR A 272 25.19 -17.98 -22.51
C THR A 272 26.17 -17.04 -23.22
N VAL A 273 25.74 -16.42 -24.31
CA VAL A 273 26.41 -15.32 -25.02
C VAL A 273 25.39 -14.20 -25.22
N ILE A 274 25.49 -13.17 -24.39
CA ILE A 274 24.53 -12.07 -24.31
C ILE A 274 25.15 -10.83 -24.93
N ASP A 275 24.46 -10.22 -25.88
CA ASP A 275 24.87 -8.96 -26.49
C ASP A 275 24.63 -7.79 -25.54
N VAL A 276 25.66 -6.98 -25.31
CA VAL A 276 25.62 -5.89 -24.33
C VAL A 276 24.71 -4.74 -24.79
N CYS A 277 24.64 -4.43 -26.08
CA CYS A 277 23.83 -3.31 -26.57
C CYS A 277 22.33 -3.66 -26.49
N SER A 278 21.95 -4.74 -27.17
CA SER A 278 20.57 -5.19 -27.38
C SER A 278 20.00 -6.02 -26.23
N LYS A 279 20.85 -6.50 -25.32
CA LYS A 279 20.52 -7.51 -24.31
C LYS A 279 20.06 -8.84 -24.91
N ARG A 280 20.19 -9.08 -26.21
CA ARG A 280 19.78 -10.34 -26.84
C ARG A 280 20.67 -11.47 -26.36
N LEU A 281 20.08 -12.62 -26.01
CA LEU A 281 20.82 -13.87 -25.87
C LEU A 281 21.09 -14.40 -27.28
N VAL A 282 22.26 -14.09 -27.82
CA VAL A 282 22.60 -14.34 -29.23
C VAL A 282 22.99 -15.80 -29.45
N GLY A 283 23.70 -16.39 -28.48
CA GLY A 283 24.05 -17.81 -28.50
C GLY A 283 23.90 -18.44 -27.11
N TRP A 284 23.59 -19.72 -27.09
CA TRP A 284 23.47 -20.50 -25.86
C TRP A 284 23.60 -22.00 -26.17
N SER A 285 23.95 -22.79 -25.16
CA SER A 285 23.99 -24.26 -25.27
C SER A 285 23.63 -24.89 -23.92
N ILE A 286 22.96 -26.05 -23.95
CA ILE A 286 22.55 -26.81 -22.77
C ILE A 286 23.10 -28.24 -22.84
N ALA A 287 23.89 -28.63 -21.86
CA ALA A 287 24.44 -29.98 -21.72
C ALA A 287 24.26 -30.53 -20.29
N ASP A 288 24.43 -31.84 -20.12
CA ASP A 288 24.51 -32.54 -18.83
C ASP A 288 25.93 -32.47 -18.20
N HIS A 289 26.85 -31.75 -18.85
CA HIS A 289 28.23 -31.59 -18.42
C HIS A 289 28.73 -30.15 -18.54
N MET A 290 29.77 -29.82 -17.77
CA MET A 290 30.45 -28.51 -17.82
C MET A 290 31.79 -28.56 -18.58
N ARG A 291 31.93 -29.40 -19.62
CA ARG A 291 33.12 -29.42 -20.48
C ARG A 291 33.21 -28.16 -21.36
N THR A 292 34.40 -27.85 -21.87
CA THR A 292 34.65 -26.68 -22.73
C THR A 292 33.73 -26.61 -23.95
N GLU A 293 33.38 -27.75 -24.55
CA GLU A 293 32.44 -27.84 -25.67
C GLU A 293 31.11 -27.11 -25.40
N LEU A 294 30.68 -26.99 -24.13
CA LEU A 294 29.47 -26.25 -23.78
C LEU A 294 29.57 -24.76 -24.15
N VAL A 295 30.69 -24.12 -23.83
CA VAL A 295 30.91 -22.68 -24.11
C VAL A 295 31.31 -22.45 -25.56
N GLU A 296 31.99 -23.41 -26.19
CA GLU A 296 32.30 -23.38 -27.63
C GLU A 296 31.01 -23.42 -28.45
N ASN A 297 30.12 -24.38 -28.18
CA ASN A 297 28.83 -24.49 -28.85
C ASN A 297 27.99 -23.22 -28.68
N ALA A 298 28.02 -22.58 -27.50
CA ALA A 298 27.31 -21.32 -27.29
C ALA A 298 27.88 -20.17 -28.14
N LEU A 299 29.21 -20.12 -28.31
CA LEU A 299 29.88 -19.11 -29.13
C LEU A 299 29.69 -19.39 -30.64
N ASP A 300 29.76 -20.65 -31.07
CA ASP A 300 29.46 -21.07 -32.44
C ASP A 300 28.01 -20.70 -32.81
N ASN A 301 27.05 -20.95 -31.91
CA ASN A 301 25.65 -20.54 -32.09
C ASN A 301 25.51 -19.01 -32.21
N ALA A 302 26.28 -18.25 -31.43
CA ALA A 302 26.26 -16.79 -31.52
C ALA A 302 26.81 -16.27 -32.85
N ALA A 303 27.90 -16.87 -33.33
CA ALA A 303 28.49 -16.54 -34.63
C ALA A 303 27.54 -16.86 -35.77
N ALA A 304 26.89 -18.02 -35.74
CA ALA A 304 25.87 -18.38 -36.72
C ALA A 304 24.69 -17.38 -36.71
N ALA A 305 24.25 -16.94 -35.53
CA ALA A 305 23.13 -16.01 -35.41
C ALA A 305 23.45 -14.57 -35.88
N ARG A 306 24.72 -14.15 -35.79
CA ARG A 306 25.19 -12.81 -36.24
C ARG A 306 25.79 -12.81 -37.64
N GLY A 307 26.12 -13.97 -38.19
CA GLY A 307 26.90 -14.12 -39.42
C GLY A 307 28.41 -13.95 -39.22
N SER A 308 28.84 -13.10 -38.29
CA SER A 308 30.24 -12.95 -37.87
C SER A 308 30.33 -12.34 -36.46
N LEU A 309 31.41 -12.67 -35.74
CA LEU A 309 31.80 -12.03 -34.46
C LEU A 309 33.16 -11.33 -34.55
N GLU A 310 33.69 -11.17 -35.76
CA GLU A 310 35.03 -10.62 -35.98
C GLU A 310 35.19 -9.24 -35.33
N GLY A 311 36.24 -9.09 -34.53
CA GLY A 311 36.56 -7.85 -33.81
C GLY A 311 35.72 -7.62 -32.55
N ALA A 312 34.76 -8.49 -32.22
CA ALA A 312 33.96 -8.36 -31.01
C ALA A 312 34.76 -8.68 -29.75
N ILE A 313 34.33 -8.12 -28.62
CA ILE A 313 34.83 -8.47 -27.29
C ILE A 313 33.88 -9.49 -26.67
N PHE A 314 34.41 -10.60 -26.14
CA PHE A 314 33.65 -11.51 -25.30
C PHE A 314 34.19 -11.46 -23.87
N HIS A 315 33.35 -11.01 -22.95
CA HIS A 315 33.66 -10.88 -21.53
C HIS A 315 33.05 -12.01 -20.72
N SER A 316 33.84 -12.67 -19.89
CA SER A 316 33.37 -13.71 -18.98
C SER A 316 34.02 -13.59 -17.61
N ASP A 317 33.54 -14.40 -16.67
CA ASP A 317 34.29 -14.67 -15.45
C ASP A 317 35.51 -15.55 -15.72
N HIS A 318 36.23 -15.89 -14.64
CA HIS A 318 37.42 -16.74 -14.65
C HIS A 318 37.10 -18.25 -14.63
N GLY A 319 35.93 -18.67 -15.14
CA GLY A 319 35.58 -20.08 -15.25
C GLY A 319 36.64 -20.88 -16.03
N ARG A 320 36.90 -22.12 -15.58
CA ARG A 320 37.89 -23.02 -16.19
C ARG A 320 37.64 -23.24 -17.69
N GLN A 321 36.37 -23.25 -18.10
CA GLN A 321 35.94 -23.45 -19.47
C GLN A 321 36.35 -22.25 -20.34
N PHE A 322 36.12 -21.02 -19.86
CA PHE A 322 36.47 -19.79 -20.58
C PHE A 322 37.99 -19.52 -20.65
N THR A 323 38.76 -20.11 -19.75
CA THR A 323 40.24 -19.99 -19.73
C THR A 323 40.95 -21.10 -20.51
N SER A 324 40.24 -22.14 -20.95
CA SER A 324 40.83 -23.31 -21.62
C SER A 324 41.45 -23.00 -22.99
N SER A 325 42.47 -23.77 -23.39
CA SER A 325 43.14 -23.62 -24.69
C SER A 325 42.21 -23.79 -25.88
N ASP A 326 41.24 -24.70 -25.76
CA ASP A 326 40.30 -25.03 -26.84
C ASP A 326 39.32 -23.87 -27.03
N TYR A 327 38.81 -23.30 -25.93
CA TYR A 327 38.00 -22.09 -26.00
C TYR A 327 38.76 -20.90 -26.59
N GLN A 328 40.03 -20.71 -26.20
CA GLN A 328 40.88 -19.69 -26.82
C GLN A 328 41.08 -19.90 -28.33
N ALA A 329 41.21 -21.15 -28.77
CA ALA A 329 41.27 -21.47 -30.19
C ALA A 329 39.94 -21.16 -30.90
N THR A 330 38.82 -21.45 -30.26
CA THR A 330 37.47 -21.12 -30.76
C THR A 330 37.25 -19.60 -30.83
N CYS A 331 37.66 -18.81 -29.82
CA CYS A 331 37.61 -17.35 -29.89
C CYS A 331 38.48 -16.80 -31.03
N ARG A 332 39.71 -17.31 -31.21
CA ARG A 332 40.57 -16.92 -32.34
C ARG A 332 39.94 -17.25 -33.69
N ARG A 333 39.28 -18.40 -33.82
CA ARG A 333 38.60 -18.83 -35.06
C ARG A 333 37.46 -17.87 -35.46
N HIS A 334 36.78 -17.28 -34.48
CA HIS A 334 35.69 -16.32 -34.71
C HIS A 334 36.14 -14.85 -34.68
N GLY A 335 37.44 -14.57 -34.54
CA GLY A 335 37.96 -13.21 -34.45
C GLY A 335 37.56 -12.46 -33.17
N VAL A 336 37.23 -13.20 -32.10
CA VAL A 336 36.73 -12.63 -30.84
C VAL A 336 37.88 -12.39 -29.87
N ARG A 337 37.91 -11.19 -29.29
CA ARG A 337 38.85 -10.81 -28.24
C ARG A 337 38.27 -11.15 -26.86
N GLN A 338 38.94 -12.05 -26.15
CA GLN A 338 38.54 -12.40 -24.79
C GLN A 338 38.85 -11.27 -23.81
N SER A 339 37.94 -11.08 -22.86
CA SER A 339 38.10 -10.21 -21.71
C SER A 339 37.64 -10.92 -20.46
N MET A 340 38.29 -10.68 -19.32
CA MET A 340 37.85 -11.22 -18.03
C MET A 340 37.91 -10.18 -16.93
N GLY A 341 36.84 -10.13 -16.13
CA GLY A 341 36.73 -9.33 -14.92
C GLY A 341 37.64 -9.83 -13.80
N ARG A 342 37.73 -9.14 -12.65
CA ARG A 342 38.61 -9.59 -11.56
C ARG A 342 38.14 -10.92 -10.96
N ILE A 343 39.09 -11.74 -10.53
CA ILE A 343 38.79 -13.00 -9.82
C ILE A 343 37.97 -12.70 -8.56
N GLY A 344 36.92 -13.50 -8.33
CA GLY A 344 36.10 -13.43 -7.11
C GLY A 344 35.18 -12.22 -7.00
N SER A 345 34.85 -11.57 -8.12
CA SER A 345 34.03 -10.35 -8.16
C SER A 345 32.79 -10.53 -9.04
N SER A 346 31.65 -10.84 -8.42
CA SER A 346 30.35 -10.96 -9.08
C SER A 346 29.91 -9.69 -9.82
N ALA A 347 30.38 -8.53 -9.35
CA ALA A 347 30.11 -7.26 -10.01
C ALA A 347 30.69 -7.17 -11.43
N ASP A 348 31.73 -7.95 -11.74
CA ASP A 348 32.38 -7.91 -13.06
C ASP A 348 31.63 -8.74 -14.11
N ASN A 349 30.69 -9.62 -13.71
CA ASN A 349 29.81 -10.34 -14.64
C ASN A 349 28.31 -10.07 -14.39
N ALA A 350 28.00 -8.90 -13.82
CA ALA A 350 26.66 -8.58 -13.30
C ALA A 350 25.53 -8.67 -14.35
N MET A 351 25.83 -8.44 -15.64
CA MET A 351 24.82 -8.59 -16.70
C MET A 351 24.37 -10.05 -16.85
N ALA A 352 25.31 -10.98 -16.97
CA ALA A 352 24.98 -12.40 -17.11
C ALA A 352 24.38 -12.97 -15.82
N GLU A 353 24.85 -12.53 -14.65
CA GLU A 353 24.22 -12.89 -13.38
C GLU A 353 22.76 -12.42 -13.30
N SER A 354 22.46 -11.20 -13.75
CA SER A 354 21.11 -10.66 -13.80
C SER A 354 20.20 -11.44 -14.75
N PHE A 355 20.73 -11.86 -15.90
CA PHE A 355 20.06 -12.74 -16.84
C PHE A 355 19.73 -14.09 -16.19
N ASN A 356 20.74 -14.75 -15.62
CA ASN A 356 20.61 -16.06 -14.96
C ASN A 356 19.62 -16.01 -13.78
N ALA A 357 19.68 -14.96 -12.98
CA ALA A 357 18.73 -14.74 -11.89
C ALA A 357 17.30 -14.51 -12.39
N SER A 358 17.12 -13.88 -13.55
CA SER A 358 15.80 -13.66 -14.14
C SER A 358 15.22 -14.93 -14.76
N LEU A 359 16.03 -15.69 -15.50
CA LEU A 359 15.69 -17.01 -16.03
C LEU A 359 15.18 -17.90 -14.90
N LYS A 360 16.03 -18.19 -13.90
CA LYS A 360 15.68 -19.08 -12.79
C LYS A 360 14.47 -18.60 -12.00
N ARG A 361 14.36 -17.29 -11.75
CA ARG A 361 13.23 -16.73 -11.00
C ARG A 361 11.90 -17.00 -11.69
N GLU A 362 11.85 -16.79 -13.00
CA GLU A 362 10.60 -16.85 -13.75
C GLU A 362 10.23 -18.27 -14.19
N THR A 363 11.22 -19.14 -14.41
CA THR A 363 10.98 -20.55 -14.75
C THR A 363 10.72 -21.42 -13.52
N LEU A 364 11.47 -21.24 -12.43
CA LEU A 364 11.30 -22.06 -11.21
C LEU A 364 10.21 -21.51 -10.28
N GLN A 365 9.93 -20.20 -10.31
CA GLN A 365 8.90 -19.55 -9.48
C GLN A 365 8.94 -19.92 -7.98
N GLY A 366 10.14 -20.15 -7.44
CA GLY A 366 10.34 -20.54 -6.04
C GLY A 366 10.51 -22.03 -5.80
N ALA A 367 10.31 -22.87 -6.82
CA ALA A 367 10.73 -24.26 -6.80
C ALA A 367 12.26 -24.36 -6.69
N LYS A 368 12.74 -25.41 -6.01
CA LYS A 368 14.18 -25.67 -5.87
C LYS A 368 14.80 -26.24 -7.15
N ARG A 369 13.98 -26.87 -8.00
CA ARG A 369 14.38 -27.61 -9.20
C ARG A 369 13.19 -27.83 -10.14
N TRP A 370 13.49 -28.15 -11.40
CA TRP A 370 12.55 -28.80 -12.31
C TRP A 370 12.31 -30.26 -11.92
N ILE A 371 11.24 -30.87 -12.46
CA ILE A 371 10.86 -32.25 -12.16
C ILE A 371 11.87 -33.23 -12.76
N ASP A 372 12.23 -33.03 -14.02
CA ASP A 372 13.14 -33.87 -14.79
C ASP A 372 13.90 -33.06 -15.85
N GLU A 373 14.83 -33.72 -16.55
CA GLU A 373 15.66 -33.10 -17.59
C GLU A 373 14.82 -32.52 -18.74
N ALA A 374 13.82 -33.27 -19.21
CA ALA A 374 13.01 -32.90 -20.36
C ALA A 374 12.21 -31.62 -20.10
N GLN A 375 11.61 -31.52 -18.90
CA GLN A 375 10.91 -30.31 -18.46
C GLN A 375 11.89 -29.14 -18.33
N CYS A 376 13.06 -29.35 -17.74
CA CYS A 376 14.08 -28.32 -17.59
C CYS A 376 14.49 -27.73 -18.95
N ARG A 377 14.83 -28.59 -19.92
CA ARG A 377 15.18 -28.17 -21.28
C ARG A 377 14.05 -27.39 -21.96
N THR A 378 12.83 -27.91 -21.88
CA THR A 378 11.66 -27.30 -22.53
C THR A 378 11.34 -25.92 -21.96
N GLU A 379 11.31 -25.79 -20.63
CA GLU A 379 11.01 -24.53 -19.97
C GLU A 379 12.10 -23.47 -20.18
N VAL A 380 13.37 -23.88 -20.13
CA VAL A 380 14.49 -22.98 -20.41
C VAL A 380 14.46 -22.51 -21.87
N PHE A 381 14.26 -23.42 -22.83
CA PHE A 381 14.15 -23.07 -24.25
C PHE A 381 12.99 -22.11 -24.52
N ARG A 382 11.81 -22.41 -23.95
CA ARG A 382 10.62 -21.57 -24.04
C ARG A 382 10.88 -20.17 -23.48
N TRP A 383 11.53 -20.09 -22.32
CA TRP A 383 11.87 -18.81 -21.69
C TRP A 383 12.90 -18.02 -22.50
N ILE A 384 13.98 -18.65 -22.99
CA ILE A 384 15.00 -18.00 -23.82
C ILE A 384 14.39 -17.44 -25.10
N THR A 385 13.53 -18.20 -25.75
CA THR A 385 12.83 -17.76 -26.97
C THR A 385 11.96 -16.54 -26.67
N ARG A 386 11.14 -16.59 -25.61
CA ARG A 386 10.32 -15.45 -25.17
C ARG A 386 11.17 -14.27 -24.71
N TYR A 387 12.33 -14.52 -24.09
CA TYR A 387 13.28 -13.50 -23.65
C TYR A 387 13.73 -12.62 -24.82
N ASN A 388 14.13 -13.23 -25.93
CA ASN A 388 14.58 -12.49 -27.11
C ASN A 388 13.43 -11.83 -27.88
N THR A 389 12.28 -12.50 -28.00
CA THR A 389 11.22 -12.13 -28.96
C THR A 389 10.12 -11.23 -28.39
N ARG A 390 9.81 -11.35 -27.09
CA ARG A 390 8.62 -10.71 -26.50
C ARG A 390 8.90 -10.03 -25.18
N ARG A 391 9.91 -10.49 -24.44
CA ARG A 391 10.14 -10.02 -23.09
C ARG A 391 10.70 -8.60 -23.09
N ARG A 392 9.91 -7.68 -22.55
CA ARG A 392 10.31 -6.27 -22.43
C ARG A 392 11.45 -6.07 -21.42
N HIS A 393 12.41 -5.23 -21.82
CA HIS A 393 13.53 -4.83 -20.98
C HIS A 393 13.49 -3.34 -20.68
N SER A 394 13.58 -2.94 -19.41
CA SER A 394 13.47 -1.52 -19.04
C SER A 394 14.63 -0.67 -19.54
N SER A 395 15.84 -1.25 -19.69
CA SER A 395 16.97 -0.55 -20.31
C SER A 395 16.80 -0.32 -21.81
N LEU A 396 15.90 -1.08 -22.45
CA LEU A 396 15.57 -0.98 -23.88
C LEU A 396 14.24 -0.23 -24.07
N ARG A 397 13.92 0.70 -23.17
CA ARG A 397 12.66 1.47 -23.20
C ARG A 397 11.40 0.59 -23.25
N ASN A 398 11.45 -0.59 -22.62
CA ASN A 398 10.40 -1.63 -22.63
C ASN A 398 10.13 -2.27 -24.01
N ARG A 399 11.14 -2.32 -24.88
CA ARG A 399 11.16 -3.18 -26.07
C ARG A 399 11.75 -4.55 -25.72
N SER A 400 11.41 -5.57 -26.50
CA SER A 400 12.13 -6.85 -26.45
C SER A 400 13.52 -6.69 -27.09
N PRO A 401 14.49 -7.58 -26.79
CA PRO A 401 15.80 -7.53 -27.42
C PRO A 401 15.76 -7.50 -28.95
N LEU A 402 14.91 -8.33 -29.57
CA LEU A 402 14.78 -8.35 -31.03
C LEU A 402 14.08 -7.10 -31.57
N ASP A 403 13.01 -6.64 -30.94
CA ASP A 403 12.35 -5.39 -31.37
C ASP A 403 13.30 -4.20 -31.30
N PHE A 404 14.15 -4.15 -30.27
CA PHE A 404 15.17 -3.13 -30.12
C PHE A 404 16.19 -3.16 -31.27
N GLU A 405 16.68 -4.34 -31.65
CA GLU A 405 17.61 -4.47 -32.79
C GLU A 405 16.98 -4.00 -34.10
N VAL A 406 15.71 -4.35 -34.34
CA VAL A 406 14.96 -3.91 -35.54
C VAL A 406 14.81 -2.39 -35.58
N ASP A 407 14.41 -1.77 -34.46
CA ASP A 407 14.26 -0.32 -34.36
C ASP A 407 15.61 0.40 -34.52
N HIS A 408 16.68 -0.16 -33.94
CA HIS A 408 18.02 0.42 -33.98
C HIS A 408 18.64 0.34 -35.38
N GLY A 409 18.54 -0.81 -36.05
CA GLY A 409 18.99 -0.95 -37.44
C GLY A 409 18.27 0.01 -38.38
N SER A 410 16.94 0.12 -38.23
CA SER A 410 16.13 1.06 -39.04
C SER A 410 16.54 2.53 -38.83
N THR A 411 16.99 2.89 -37.63
CA THR A 411 17.43 4.26 -37.32
C THR A 411 18.79 4.57 -37.93
N LEU A 412 19.70 3.59 -37.95
CA LEU A 412 21.02 3.75 -38.60
C LEU A 412 20.87 3.85 -40.12
N ASP A 413 20.00 3.05 -40.74
CA ASP A 413 19.73 3.11 -42.18
C ASP A 413 19.08 4.42 -42.64
N GLN A 414 18.33 5.10 -41.75
CA GLN A 414 17.75 6.43 -42.03
C GLN A 414 18.74 7.59 -41.80
N ALA A 415 19.79 7.35 -41.02
CA ALA A 415 20.82 8.35 -40.70
C ALA A 415 22.04 8.28 -41.63
N ALA A 416 22.25 7.13 -42.30
CA ALA A 416 23.21 6.93 -43.38
C ALA A 416 22.67 7.46 -44.72
#